data_AF-A0A526Z620-F1
#
_entry.id   AF-A0A526Z620-F1
#
_cell.length_a   1.000
_cell.length_b   1.000
_cell.length_c   1.000
_cell.angle_alpha   90.00
_cell.angle_beta   90.00
_cell.angle_gamma   90.00
#
_symmetry.space_group_name_H-M   'P 1'
#
loop_
_entity.id
_entity.type
_entity.pdbx_description
1 polymer ?
#
loop_
_entity_poly.entity_id
_entity_poly.type
_entity_poly.pdbx_seq_one_letter_code
_entity_poly.pdbx_strand_id
1 'polypeptide(L)'
;MKTFLFPLLGAAAVLATAATSSSANDRYADRPPVMVSPDLSAPWVLQLGRAPGIVRQNRQEMQKPQRRSQRQAQPAQLHTAAVQAPSKKRIIARPQINPIYLPQEVAYDGPEKPGTIVIDTRENFLYLVENNGKARRYGVGTGKPGFEWAGKHRISQKKV
;
A
#
# COMPACT_ATOMS: atom_id res chain seq x y z
N MET A 1 -12.91 33.85 -68.08
CA MET A 1 -14.38 33.84 -67.89
C MET A 1 -14.64 33.11 -66.58
N LYS A 2 -14.69 33.86 -65.47
CA LYS A 2 -15.89 34.31 -64.74
C LYS A 2 -16.02 33.50 -63.44
N THR A 3 -15.40 34.04 -62.41
CA THR A 3 -15.56 33.71 -61.00
C THR A 3 -17.03 33.82 -60.58
N PHE A 4 -17.51 32.90 -59.76
CA PHE A 4 -18.73 33.08 -58.99
C PHE A 4 -18.44 32.86 -57.51
N LEU A 5 -18.23 33.99 -56.85
CA LEU A 5 -18.39 34.22 -55.43
C LEU A 5 -19.85 34.62 -55.22
N PHE A 6 -20.62 33.97 -54.36
CA PHE A 6 -21.76 34.62 -53.69
C PHE A 6 -21.99 34.02 -52.29
N PRO A 7 -22.11 34.86 -51.24
CA PRO A 7 -22.27 34.48 -49.83
C PRO A 7 -23.74 34.54 -49.37
N LEU A 8 -24.06 33.92 -48.23
CA LEU A 8 -25.23 34.18 -47.36
C LEU A 8 -25.10 33.23 -46.14
N LEU A 9 -24.57 33.66 -44.99
CA LEU A 9 -25.25 34.43 -43.94
C LEU A 9 -26.63 33.88 -43.56
N GLY A 10 -26.74 33.24 -42.39
CA GLY A 10 -28.02 33.06 -41.70
C GLY A 10 -28.18 31.74 -40.95
N ALA A 11 -27.77 31.71 -39.67
CA ALA A 11 -28.50 31.07 -38.57
C ALA A 11 -27.65 31.14 -37.28
N ALA A 12 -27.70 32.29 -36.63
CA ALA A 12 -27.43 32.36 -35.20
C ALA A 12 -28.62 31.78 -34.42
N ALA A 13 -28.31 31.26 -33.24
CA ALA A 13 -29.21 30.89 -32.15
C ALA A 13 -30.02 29.60 -32.34
N VAL A 14 -29.67 28.59 -31.54
CA VAL A 14 -30.43 28.14 -30.35
C VAL A 14 -29.90 26.74 -30.03
N LEU A 15 -29.29 26.58 -28.85
CA LEU A 15 -29.34 25.41 -27.96
C LEU A 15 -28.28 25.59 -26.86
N ALA A 16 -28.53 26.54 -25.97
CA ALA A 16 -27.82 26.67 -24.71
C ALA A 16 -28.78 26.35 -23.56
N THR A 17 -29.19 25.10 -23.39
CA THR A 17 -29.91 24.65 -22.18
C THR A 17 -29.80 23.15 -21.96
N ALA A 18 -28.73 22.72 -21.28
CA ALA A 18 -28.75 21.57 -20.37
C ALA A 18 -27.46 21.54 -19.53
N ALA A 19 -27.22 22.57 -18.73
CA ALA A 19 -26.27 22.44 -17.63
C ALA A 19 -26.98 21.66 -16.51
N THR A 20 -26.69 20.38 -16.37
CA THR A 20 -27.16 19.58 -15.22
C THR A 20 -26.47 20.09 -13.96
N SER A 21 -27.24 20.65 -13.03
CA SER A 21 -26.75 21.04 -11.70
C SER A 21 -26.20 19.80 -10.98
N SER A 22 -24.90 19.77 -10.70
CA SER A 22 -24.29 18.72 -9.88
C SER A 22 -24.48 19.05 -8.40
N SER A 23 -25.39 18.36 -7.73
CA SER A 23 -25.61 18.51 -6.27
C SER A 23 -24.44 17.94 -5.48
N ALA A 24 -23.64 18.80 -4.83
CA ALA A 24 -22.45 18.44 -4.06
C ALA A 24 -22.75 18.04 -2.59
N ASN A 25 -23.96 17.56 -2.31
CA ASN A 25 -24.47 17.39 -0.95
C ASN A 25 -23.78 16.26 -0.17
N ASP A 26 -23.08 15.34 -0.85
CA ASP A 26 -22.34 14.24 -0.22
C ASP A 26 -21.12 14.72 0.59
N ARG A 27 -20.68 15.98 0.43
CA ARG A 27 -19.52 16.52 1.16
C ARG A 27 -19.81 16.92 2.60
N TYR A 28 -21.09 17.02 2.98
CA TYR A 28 -21.52 17.51 4.30
C TYR A 28 -22.18 16.42 5.16
N ALA A 29 -22.06 15.14 4.80
CA ALA A 29 -22.54 14.07 5.67
C ALA A 29 -21.81 14.10 7.03
N ASP A 30 -22.58 14.04 8.12
CA ASP A 30 -22.07 13.90 9.48
C ASP A 30 -21.20 12.65 9.57
N ARG A 31 -19.89 12.84 9.81
CA ARG A 31 -18.97 11.73 10.00
C ARG A 31 -19.19 11.17 11.40
N PRO A 32 -19.30 9.84 11.58
CA PRO A 32 -19.42 9.27 12.91
C PRO A 32 -18.21 9.71 13.77
N PRO A 33 -18.42 10.03 15.06
CA PRO A 33 -17.33 10.48 15.92
C PRO A 33 -16.26 9.39 15.99
N VAL A 34 -15.01 9.78 15.80
CA VAL A 34 -13.86 8.89 15.92
C VAL A 34 -13.70 8.51 17.39
N MET A 35 -14.12 7.29 17.75
CA MET A 35 -13.90 6.74 19.08
C MET A 35 -12.46 6.22 19.19
N VAL A 36 -11.67 6.84 20.05
CA VAL A 36 -10.34 6.33 20.42
C VAL A 36 -10.52 5.15 21.38
N SER A 37 -9.82 4.03 21.12
CA SER A 37 -9.93 2.82 21.95
C SER A 37 -9.63 3.12 23.43
N PRO A 38 -10.46 2.65 24.38
CA PRO A 38 -10.29 2.88 25.82
C PRO A 38 -8.93 2.41 26.40
N ASP A 39 -8.23 1.54 25.67
CA ASP A 39 -7.00 0.91 26.12
C ASP A 39 -5.82 1.90 26.15
N LEU A 40 -5.92 3.03 25.42
CA LEU A 40 -4.90 4.09 25.38
C LEU A 40 -4.96 5.03 26.59
N SER A 41 -6.07 5.06 27.33
CA SER A 41 -6.22 5.84 28.57
C SER A 41 -6.15 4.97 29.83
N ALA A 42 -5.81 3.69 29.67
CA ALA A 42 -5.87 2.74 30.75
C ALA A 42 -4.72 2.97 31.76
N PRO A 43 -5.00 2.95 33.07
CA PRO A 43 -4.07 3.35 34.13
C PRO A 43 -2.79 2.50 34.21
N TRP A 44 -2.77 1.33 33.55
CA TRP A 44 -1.60 0.45 33.52
C TRP A 44 -0.43 1.04 32.72
N VAL A 45 -0.67 1.95 31.78
CA VAL A 45 0.40 2.63 31.03
C VAL A 45 1.26 3.51 31.95
N LEU A 46 0.70 4.07 33.02
CA LEU A 46 1.45 4.85 34.02
C LEU A 46 2.30 3.98 34.96
N GLN A 47 2.07 2.66 34.99
CA GLN A 47 2.73 1.75 35.93
C GLN A 47 4.05 1.17 35.38
N LEU A 48 4.31 1.29 34.08
CA LEU A 48 5.55 0.83 33.44
C LEU A 48 6.77 1.75 33.68
N GLY A 49 6.56 2.90 34.34
CA GLY A 49 7.60 3.92 34.56
C GLY A 49 8.14 4.05 35.99
N ARG A 50 7.71 3.24 36.97
CA ARG A 50 8.14 3.42 38.37
C ARG A 50 8.50 2.10 39.05
N ALA A 51 9.78 1.95 39.39
CA ALA A 51 10.31 0.86 40.19
C ALA A 51 9.59 0.75 41.56
N PRO A 52 9.44 -0.46 42.14
CA PRO A 52 8.67 -0.65 43.37
C PRO A 52 9.46 -0.13 44.58
N GLY A 53 9.03 1.03 45.11
CA GLY A 53 9.39 1.47 46.46
C GLY A 53 8.45 0.84 47.48
N ILE A 54 9.00 0.10 48.44
CA ILE A 54 8.27 -0.40 49.61
C ILE A 54 7.75 0.81 50.39
N VAL A 55 6.43 1.01 50.40
CA VAL A 55 5.78 1.98 51.30
C VAL A 55 5.01 1.19 52.35
N ARG A 56 5.53 1.19 53.58
CA ARG A 56 4.74 0.85 54.78
C ARG A 56 3.66 1.93 54.94
N GLN A 57 2.42 1.60 54.64
CA GLN A 57 1.29 2.42 55.08
C GLN A 57 0.87 1.98 56.48
N ASN A 58 1.26 2.81 57.43
CA ASN A 58 0.82 2.79 58.81
C ASN A 58 -0.69 3.07 58.87
N ARG A 59 -1.39 2.20 59.60
CA ARG A 59 -2.71 2.33 60.25
C ARG A 59 -3.40 3.68 60.10
N GLN A 60 -4.58 3.67 59.50
CA GLN A 60 -5.74 4.40 60.03
C GLN A 60 -6.99 3.52 59.95
N GLU A 61 -7.45 3.12 61.13
CA GLU A 61 -8.83 2.75 61.39
C GLU A 61 -9.75 3.91 60.98
N MET A 62 -10.74 3.65 60.13
CA MET A 62 -12.09 4.13 60.37
C MET A 62 -13.12 3.53 59.40
N GLN A 63 -14.26 3.14 59.99
CA GLN A 63 -15.61 3.00 59.39
C GLN A 63 -15.88 1.71 58.60
N LYS A 64 -17.03 1.02 58.70
CA LYS A 64 -18.31 1.12 59.44
C LYS A 64 -18.99 -0.27 59.32
N PRO A 65 -19.98 -0.64 60.14
CA PRO A 65 -20.46 -2.02 60.20
C PRO A 65 -21.45 -2.39 59.07
N GLN A 66 -21.27 -3.61 58.58
CA GLN A 66 -22.31 -4.60 58.26
C GLN A 66 -23.44 -4.21 57.31
N ARG A 67 -23.33 -4.70 56.06
CA ARG A 67 -24.39 -5.53 55.47
C ARG A 67 -23.74 -6.76 54.83
N ARG A 68 -23.88 -7.89 55.52
CA ARG A 68 -23.52 -9.22 55.05
C ARG A 68 -24.59 -9.65 54.04
N SER A 69 -24.64 -9.01 52.88
CA SER A 69 -25.33 -9.56 51.72
C SER A 69 -24.46 -10.73 51.26
N GLN A 70 -24.90 -11.93 51.58
CA GLN A 70 -24.44 -13.17 50.95
C GLN A 70 -24.71 -13.06 49.44
N ARG A 71 -23.78 -12.43 48.71
CA ARG A 71 -23.60 -12.77 47.30
C ARG A 71 -22.77 -14.04 47.31
N GLN A 72 -23.43 -15.16 47.04
CA GLN A 72 -22.76 -16.36 46.59
C GLN A 72 -21.76 -15.94 45.51
N ALA A 73 -20.47 -16.00 45.82
CA ALA A 73 -19.42 -15.75 44.85
C ALA A 73 -19.49 -16.89 43.85
N GLN A 74 -20.23 -16.68 42.76
CA GLN A 74 -20.10 -17.50 41.57
C GLN A 74 -18.61 -17.45 41.21
N PRO A 75 -17.88 -18.58 41.19
CA PRO A 75 -16.50 -18.56 40.79
C PRO A 75 -16.49 -17.97 39.39
N ALA A 76 -15.82 -16.83 39.23
CA ALA A 76 -15.68 -16.17 37.95
C ALA A 76 -15.18 -17.24 36.99
N GLN A 77 -16.01 -17.64 36.02
CA GLN A 77 -15.56 -18.49 34.94
C GLN A 77 -14.44 -17.71 34.26
N LEU A 78 -13.21 -18.11 34.54
CA LEU A 78 -12.04 -17.65 33.83
C LEU A 78 -12.24 -18.12 32.40
N HIS A 79 -12.86 -17.27 31.60
CA HIS A 79 -12.69 -17.29 30.17
C HIS A 79 -11.23 -16.88 29.96
N THR A 80 -10.32 -17.84 30.20
CA THR A 80 -8.97 -17.75 29.66
C THR A 80 -9.21 -17.59 28.17
N ALA A 81 -9.04 -16.38 27.66
CA ALA A 81 -9.06 -16.11 26.24
C ALA A 81 -8.05 -17.08 25.64
N ALA A 82 -8.55 -18.16 25.05
CA ALA A 82 -7.70 -19.12 24.39
C ALA A 82 -6.96 -18.32 23.33
N VAL A 83 -5.65 -18.15 23.53
CA VAL A 83 -4.77 -17.59 22.51
C VAL A 83 -4.99 -18.48 21.29
N GLN A 84 -5.65 -17.94 20.27
CA GLN A 84 -5.93 -18.66 19.05
C GLN A 84 -4.59 -19.20 18.54
N ALA A 85 -4.50 -20.53 18.37
CA ALA A 85 -3.30 -21.17 17.88
C ALA A 85 -2.82 -20.44 16.61
N PRO A 86 -1.50 -20.23 16.43
CA PRO A 86 -0.99 -19.43 15.34
C PRO A 86 -1.56 -19.99 14.03
N SER A 87 -2.32 -19.14 13.33
CA SER A 87 -2.91 -19.47 12.05
C SER A 87 -1.81 -20.07 11.17
N LYS A 88 -1.99 -21.33 10.75
CA LYS A 88 -1.04 -22.03 9.87
C LYS A 88 -0.67 -21.07 8.76
N LYS A 89 0.59 -20.61 8.79
CA LYS A 89 1.12 -19.63 7.85
C LYS A 89 0.79 -20.16 6.46
N ARG A 90 -0.21 -19.58 5.79
CA ARG A 90 -0.56 -19.97 4.42
C ARG A 90 0.71 -19.75 3.63
N ILE A 91 1.41 -20.84 3.30
CA ILE A 91 2.49 -20.80 2.34
C ILE A 91 1.77 -20.49 1.04
N ILE A 92 1.65 -19.20 0.73
CA ILE A 92 1.22 -18.75 -0.58
C ILE A 92 2.26 -19.34 -1.51
N ALA A 93 1.88 -20.37 -2.26
CA ALA A 93 2.72 -20.96 -3.29
C ALA A 93 3.08 -19.81 -4.23
N ARG A 94 4.32 -19.34 -4.15
CA ARG A 94 4.82 -18.30 -5.05
C ARG A 94 4.73 -18.89 -6.45
N PRO A 95 4.11 -18.20 -7.42
CA PRO A 95 4.15 -18.61 -8.80
C PRO A 95 5.60 -18.92 -9.17
N GLN A 96 5.88 -20.16 -9.58
CA GLN A 96 7.22 -20.55 -9.97
C GLN A 96 7.52 -19.84 -11.28
N ILE A 97 8.47 -18.90 -11.24
CA ILE A 97 8.97 -18.23 -12.45
C ILE A 97 9.68 -19.28 -13.30
N ASN A 98 9.38 -19.33 -14.59
CA ASN A 98 10.09 -20.23 -15.50
C ASN A 98 11.60 -19.96 -15.40
N PRO A 99 12.45 -20.99 -15.17
CA PRO A 99 13.90 -20.82 -15.00
C PRO A 99 14.60 -20.02 -16.10
N ILE A 100 14.04 -19.96 -17.31
CA ILE A 100 14.57 -19.16 -18.42
C ILE A 100 14.65 -17.66 -18.10
N TYR A 101 13.73 -17.15 -17.27
CA TYR A 101 13.67 -15.73 -16.89
C TYR A 101 14.51 -15.39 -15.66
N LEU A 102 15.14 -16.39 -15.03
CA LEU A 102 16.07 -16.15 -13.94
C LEU A 102 17.35 -15.50 -14.47
N PRO A 103 18.08 -14.75 -13.61
CA PRO A 103 19.34 -14.13 -14.01
C PRO A 103 20.35 -15.16 -14.51
N GLN A 104 20.92 -14.92 -15.69
CA GLN A 104 21.88 -15.82 -16.33
C GLN A 104 23.01 -15.01 -16.97
N GLU A 105 24.24 -15.52 -16.92
CA GLU A 105 25.37 -14.97 -17.65
C GLU A 105 25.35 -15.53 -19.08
N VAL A 106 25.45 -14.64 -20.07
CA VAL A 106 25.42 -14.98 -21.49
C VAL A 106 26.56 -14.29 -22.22
N ALA A 107 26.99 -14.87 -23.35
CA ALA A 107 27.91 -14.19 -24.25
C ALA A 107 27.23 -12.95 -24.86
N TYR A 108 28.02 -11.91 -25.10
CA TYR A 108 27.54 -10.65 -25.63
C TYR A 108 28.57 -10.04 -26.59
N ASP A 109 28.21 -10.03 -27.87
CA ASP A 109 29.04 -9.54 -28.98
C ASP A 109 28.55 -8.18 -29.50
N GLY A 110 27.68 -7.50 -28.75
CA GLY A 110 27.11 -6.20 -29.14
C GLY A 110 28.12 -5.04 -29.05
N PRO A 111 27.87 -3.93 -29.75
CA PRO A 111 28.75 -2.75 -29.76
C PRO A 111 28.73 -1.92 -28.47
N GLU A 112 27.79 -2.18 -27.55
CA GLU A 112 27.61 -1.40 -26.34
C GLU A 112 28.72 -1.64 -25.31
N LYS A 113 29.06 -0.60 -24.55
CA LYS A 113 30.12 -0.67 -23.53
C LYS A 113 29.63 -1.34 -22.24
N PRO A 114 30.50 -1.96 -21.45
CA PRO A 114 30.17 -2.46 -20.11
C PRO A 114 29.47 -1.40 -19.25
N GLY A 115 28.44 -1.81 -18.51
CA GLY A 115 27.55 -0.94 -17.73
C GLY A 115 26.34 -0.40 -18.51
N THR A 116 26.24 -0.67 -19.81
CA THR A 116 25.04 -0.36 -20.61
C THR A 116 23.96 -1.40 -20.36
N ILE A 117 22.70 -0.96 -20.36
CA ILE A 117 21.53 -1.84 -20.34
C ILE A 117 20.94 -1.87 -21.74
N VAL A 118 20.83 -3.08 -22.30
CA VAL A 118 20.15 -3.33 -23.57
C VAL A 118 18.87 -4.09 -23.28
N ILE A 119 17.75 -3.65 -23.86
CA ILE A 119 16.43 -4.25 -23.64
C ILE A 119 15.94 -4.76 -24.99
N ASP A 120 15.64 -6.06 -25.06
CA ASP A 120 14.95 -6.67 -26.19
C ASP A 120 13.48 -6.92 -25.80
N THR A 121 12.58 -6.11 -26.36
CA THR A 121 11.14 -6.21 -26.10
C THR A 121 10.49 -7.41 -26.79
N ARG A 122 11.11 -7.97 -27.85
CA ARG A 122 10.59 -9.13 -28.58
C ARG A 122 10.73 -10.39 -27.75
N GLU A 123 11.90 -10.57 -27.14
CA GLU A 123 12.19 -11.73 -26.31
C GLU A 123 11.89 -11.51 -24.82
N ASN A 124 11.57 -10.28 -24.42
CA ASN A 124 11.30 -9.89 -23.04
C ASN A 124 12.51 -10.13 -22.11
N PHE A 125 13.70 -9.76 -22.61
CA PHE A 125 14.95 -9.84 -21.87
C PHE A 125 15.64 -8.49 -21.75
N LEU A 126 16.26 -8.28 -20.59
CA LEU A 126 17.16 -7.19 -20.30
C LEU A 126 18.58 -7.74 -20.13
N TYR A 127 19.54 -7.10 -20.79
CA TYR A 127 20.94 -7.46 -20.76
C TYR A 127 21.73 -6.32 -20.11
N LEU A 128 22.36 -6.61 -18.96
CA LEU A 128 23.38 -5.76 -18.37
C LEU A 128 24.73 -6.15 -18.97
N VAL A 129 25.29 -5.29 -19.83
CA VAL A 129 26.57 -5.54 -20.47
C VAL A 129 27.68 -5.53 -19.42
N GLU A 130 28.44 -6.62 -19.35
CA GLU A 130 29.59 -6.79 -18.46
C GLU A 130 30.89 -6.75 -19.28
N ASN A 131 32.03 -6.90 -18.62
CA ASN A 131 33.32 -7.00 -19.29
C ASN A 131 33.52 -8.38 -19.94
N ASN A 132 34.55 -8.52 -20.79
CA ASN A 132 34.98 -9.78 -21.40
C ASN A 132 33.99 -10.41 -22.40
N GLY A 133 33.20 -9.59 -23.11
CA GLY A 133 32.24 -10.10 -24.11
C GLY A 133 31.08 -10.85 -23.48
N LYS A 134 30.63 -10.42 -22.29
CA LYS A 134 29.55 -11.05 -21.54
C LYS A 134 28.48 -10.04 -21.15
N ALA A 135 27.29 -10.56 -20.88
CA ALA A 135 26.21 -9.79 -20.29
C ALA A 135 25.43 -10.65 -19.29
N ARG A 136 24.81 -9.99 -18.32
CA ARG A 136 23.86 -10.61 -17.42
C ARG A 136 22.44 -10.40 -17.94
N ARG A 137 21.79 -11.49 -18.32
CA ARG A 137 20.42 -11.51 -18.82
C ARG A 137 19.42 -11.62 -17.67
N TYR A 138 18.32 -10.88 -17.76
CA TYR A 138 17.19 -10.87 -16.84
C TYR A 138 15.89 -10.98 -17.62
N GLY A 139 14.92 -11.77 -17.14
CA GLY A 139 13.55 -11.67 -17.65
C GLY A 139 12.89 -10.35 -17.24
N VAL A 140 12.25 -9.67 -18.19
CA VAL A 140 11.54 -8.41 -17.94
C VAL A 140 10.14 -8.45 -18.52
N GLY A 141 9.14 -8.01 -17.75
CA GLY A 141 7.79 -7.81 -18.26
C GLY A 141 7.70 -6.45 -18.95
N THR A 142 7.70 -6.43 -20.28
CA THR A 142 7.28 -5.24 -21.03
C THR A 142 5.76 -5.20 -21.02
N GLY A 143 5.15 -4.00 -21.01
CA GLY A 143 3.71 -3.84 -20.80
C GLY A 143 2.84 -4.42 -21.92
N LYS A 144 1.61 -3.91 -22.05
CA LYS A 144 0.77 -4.29 -23.20
C LYS A 144 1.44 -3.86 -24.50
N PRO A 145 1.33 -4.65 -25.58
CA PRO A 145 1.76 -4.24 -26.92
C PRO A 145 1.17 -2.87 -27.29
N GLY A 146 1.96 -2.03 -27.95
CA GLY A 146 1.56 -0.67 -28.33
C GLY A 146 1.93 0.44 -27.32
N PHE A 147 2.50 0.08 -26.16
CA PHE A 147 3.12 1.02 -25.20
C PHE A 147 4.66 0.89 -25.18
N GLU A 148 5.22 0.35 -26.25
CA GLU A 148 6.66 0.19 -26.39
C GLU A 148 7.31 1.53 -26.72
N TRP A 149 8.51 1.68 -26.21
CA TRP A 149 9.32 2.89 -26.28
C TRP A 149 10.70 2.42 -26.72
N ALA A 150 11.21 3.07 -27.76
CA ALA A 150 12.46 2.69 -28.38
C ALA A 150 13.44 3.86 -28.36
N GLY A 151 14.73 3.55 -28.25
CA GLY A 151 15.79 4.54 -28.31
C GLY A 151 16.80 4.37 -27.18
N LYS A 152 17.58 5.43 -26.97
CA LYS A 152 18.64 5.47 -25.95
C LYS A 152 18.24 6.44 -24.86
N HIS A 153 18.36 6.01 -23.62
CA HIS A 153 18.08 6.84 -22.46
C HIS A 153 19.14 6.64 -21.39
N ARG A 154 19.46 7.72 -20.68
CA ARG A 154 20.34 7.68 -19.51
C ARG A 154 19.47 7.66 -18.26
N ILE A 155 19.65 6.65 -17.41
CA ILE A 155 18.96 6.57 -16.11
C ILE A 155 19.29 7.83 -15.31
N SER A 156 18.28 8.66 -15.05
CA SER A 156 18.43 9.97 -14.40
C SER A 156 18.32 9.89 -12.88
N GLN A 157 17.58 8.91 -12.36
CA GLN A 157 17.31 8.78 -10.94
C GLN A 157 17.13 7.31 -10.56
N LYS A 158 17.64 6.95 -9.38
CA LYS A 158 17.33 5.71 -8.67
C LYS A 158 16.77 6.11 -7.30
N LYS A 159 15.59 5.62 -6.95
CA LYS A 159 15.02 5.74 -5.60
C LYS A 159 15.21 4.42 -4.86
N VAL A 160 15.60 4.51 -3.60
CA VAL A 160 15.79 3.36 -2.69
C VAL A 160 14.62 3.34 -1.73
#